data_AF-A0ABD3JF99-F1
#
_entry.id   AF-A0ABD3JF99-F1
#
_cell.length_a   1.000
_cell.length_b   1.000
_cell.length_c   1.000
_cell.angle_alpha   90.00
_cell.angle_beta   90.00
_cell.angle_gamma   90.00
#
_symmetry.space_group_name_H-M   'P 1'
#
loop_
_entity.id
_entity.type
_entity.pdbx_description
1 polymer ?
#
loop_
_entity_poly.entity_id
_entity_poly.type
_entity_poly.pdbx_seq_one_letter_code
_entity_poly.pdbx_strand_id
1 'polypeptide(L)'
;MACDKSFSSGYMLLSPEKVGVLDLFRILIHSDVGNRKFIDSSGETEESFQRRWIMFLSVLAQKLLLLVAKPLSGIGWAIEFWLNLLSSNQNLGGLLVNCLRGKPVIPHKESESFISFIGNLDKRVELDTRISPGEKEYYADLSMMASKASYENEAYLRTTVTQHWQMEFLGFYDFWNGYLQKTTTQAFMLRDRDTIVVAFRGTEPFNADDWCSDIDLSWYELRHIGKIHGGFMKALGLQRNEGWPKESPETKPLAYYEVRKKLKSLLGENDKVKYVLTGHSLGGALAILFPAILAMHGETGLMERLEGVYTFGQPRVGDDKFGKYMEGVLEERKIKYFRFVYGYDIVPRLPYDNRAFMFKHFGKCCHFNRKYEGKIVEEEPNKNYLSPLHVIPMMMDAWHELKRSFTIHREIGPGYKEGLLLRFFRVIGLLIPGIPAHSPRDYVNAMRLGVPKLFRHQQ
;
A
#
# COMPACT_ATOMS: atom_id res chain seq x y z
N MET A 1 5.99 14.84 26.23
CA MET A 1 4.97 14.21 27.10
C MET A 1 4.83 12.76 26.69
N ALA A 2 4.63 11.85 27.65
CA ALA A 2 4.33 10.46 27.36
C ALA A 2 2.95 10.35 26.66
N CYS A 3 2.81 9.40 25.74
CA CYS A 3 1.57 9.10 25.00
C CYS A 3 0.54 8.53 25.99
N ASP A 4 -0.66 9.13 26.11
CA ASP A 4 -1.76 8.50 26.84
C ASP A 4 -2.36 7.37 25.98
N LYS A 5 -2.45 6.18 26.55
CA LYS A 5 -2.89 4.96 25.85
C LYS A 5 -4.17 4.39 26.46
N SER A 6 -4.84 5.16 27.31
CA SER A 6 -6.11 4.81 27.94
C SER A 6 -7.22 4.43 26.94
N PHE A 7 -7.12 4.92 25.69
CA PHE A 7 -8.02 4.58 24.59
C PHE A 7 -7.92 3.11 24.13
N SER A 8 -6.83 2.41 24.45
CA SER A 8 -6.56 1.06 23.99
C SER A 8 -6.71 0.05 25.13
N SER A 9 -7.36 -1.08 24.87
CA SER A 9 -7.49 -2.16 25.87
C SER A 9 -6.20 -2.96 26.05
N GLY A 10 -5.21 -2.77 25.18
CA GLY A 10 -3.89 -3.38 25.24
C GLY A 10 -3.04 -2.94 24.05
N TYR A 11 -1.72 -2.91 24.20
CA TYR A 11 -0.84 -2.43 23.12
C TYR A 11 0.54 -3.07 23.22
N MET A 12 1.28 -3.03 22.10
CA MET A 12 2.71 -3.30 22.03
C MET A 12 3.33 -2.32 21.04
N LEU A 13 4.26 -1.50 21.50
CA LEU A 13 4.90 -0.47 20.70
C LEU A 13 6.41 -0.67 20.69
N LEU A 14 6.97 -0.77 19.49
CA LEU A 14 8.40 -0.88 19.26
C LEU A 14 8.96 0.52 18.97
N SER A 15 10.02 0.90 19.68
CA SER A 15 10.71 2.19 19.52
C SER A 15 12.15 1.96 19.07
N PRO A 16 12.42 1.76 17.76
CA PRO A 16 13.74 1.40 17.24
C PRO A 16 14.84 2.43 17.58
N GLU A 17 14.48 3.70 17.76
CA GLU A 17 15.41 4.77 18.10
C GLU A 17 15.99 4.66 19.51
N LYS A 18 15.24 4.06 20.44
CA LYS A 18 15.64 3.92 21.86
C LYS A 18 16.47 2.67 22.13
N VAL A 19 16.68 1.83 21.11
CA VAL A 19 17.35 0.53 21.22
C VAL A 19 18.87 0.70 21.10
N GLY A 20 19.65 0.20 22.06
CA GLY A 20 21.09 -0.03 21.86
C GLY A 20 21.34 -1.32 21.07
N VAL A 21 22.46 -1.44 20.34
CA VAL A 21 22.80 -2.67 19.58
C VAL A 21 22.85 -3.89 20.49
N LEU A 22 23.47 -3.78 21.67
CA LEU A 22 23.52 -4.85 22.66
C LEU A 22 22.13 -5.21 23.23
N ASP A 23 21.27 -4.21 23.42
CA ASP A 23 19.90 -4.42 23.95
C ASP A 23 19.00 -5.15 22.96
N LEU A 24 19.27 -5.00 21.66
CA LEU A 24 18.59 -5.73 20.59
C LEU A 24 18.92 -7.23 20.65
N PHE A 25 20.21 -7.61 20.74
CA PHE A 25 20.60 -9.02 20.85
C PHE A 25 20.08 -9.67 22.14
N ARG A 26 19.99 -8.92 23.24
CA ARG A 26 19.44 -9.42 24.51
C ARG A 26 17.99 -9.93 24.39
N ILE A 27 17.20 -9.50 23.39
CA ILE A 27 15.83 -10.02 23.18
C ILE A 27 15.85 -11.50 22.84
N LEU A 28 16.88 -11.97 22.14
CA LEU A 28 16.98 -13.38 21.76
C LEU A 28 17.25 -14.28 22.97
N ILE A 29 17.83 -13.73 24.03
CA ILE A 29 18.29 -14.48 25.21
C ILE A 29 17.25 -14.47 26.33
N HIS A 30 16.65 -13.33 26.66
CA HIS A 30 15.69 -13.22 27.78
C HIS A 30 14.23 -13.05 27.31
N SER A 31 13.31 -13.73 27.99
CA SER A 31 11.85 -13.68 27.77
C SER A 31 11.15 -12.47 28.41
N ASP A 32 11.83 -11.75 29.30
CA ASP A 32 11.36 -10.47 29.81
C ASP A 32 11.53 -9.40 28.73
N VAL A 33 10.38 -8.96 28.21
CA VAL A 33 10.27 -7.99 27.12
C VAL A 33 9.64 -6.69 27.62
N GLY A 34 8.81 -6.72 28.68
CA GLY A 34 8.13 -5.55 29.23
C GLY A 34 9.06 -4.52 29.89
N ASN A 35 10.19 -4.95 30.46
CA ASN A 35 11.13 -4.05 31.15
C ASN A 35 12.17 -3.36 30.24
N ARG A 36 11.97 -3.35 28.91
CA ARG A 36 12.97 -2.83 27.96
C ARG A 36 12.60 -1.44 27.49
N LYS A 37 13.56 -0.50 27.49
CA LYS A 37 13.38 0.91 27.07
C LYS A 37 12.76 1.14 25.69
N PHE A 38 12.77 0.12 24.83
CA PHE A 38 12.30 0.19 23.44
C PHE A 38 11.05 -0.63 23.14
N ILE A 39 10.54 -1.38 24.11
CA ILE A 39 9.27 -2.10 23.99
C ILE A 39 8.36 -1.58 25.07
N ASP A 40 7.27 -0.98 24.63
CA ASP A 40 6.27 -0.39 25.51
C ASP A 40 4.99 -1.20 25.32
N SER A 41 4.65 -2.00 26.33
CA SER A 41 3.70 -3.11 26.23
C SER A 41 2.75 -3.10 27.42
N SER A 42 1.48 -3.43 27.20
CA SER A 42 0.51 -3.65 28.28
C SER A 42 0.64 -5.04 28.93
N GLY A 43 1.49 -5.93 28.42
CA GLY A 43 1.81 -7.24 28.99
C GLY A 43 3.27 -7.36 29.43
N GLU A 44 3.54 -8.18 30.44
CA GLU A 44 4.84 -8.22 31.14
C GLU A 44 5.89 -9.14 30.47
N THR A 45 5.48 -10.24 29.80
CA THR A 45 6.41 -11.25 29.26
C THR A 45 6.08 -11.67 27.83
N GLU A 46 7.10 -12.04 27.04
CA GLU A 46 6.94 -12.66 25.72
C GLU A 46 7.80 -13.94 25.65
N GLU A 47 7.18 -15.07 25.99
CA GLU A 47 7.86 -16.35 26.17
C GLU A 47 8.31 -16.98 24.84
N SER A 48 7.64 -16.64 23.73
CA SER A 48 7.93 -17.27 22.43
C SER A 48 9.25 -16.77 21.83
N PHE A 49 10.23 -17.66 21.69
CA PHE A 49 11.49 -17.36 20.98
C PHE A 49 11.24 -16.91 19.53
N GLN A 50 10.26 -17.49 18.84
CA GLN A 50 9.91 -17.10 17.47
C GLN A 50 9.43 -15.65 17.40
N ARG A 51 8.61 -15.21 18.37
CA ARG A 51 8.18 -13.80 18.46
C ARG A 51 9.34 -12.88 18.75
N ARG A 52 10.21 -13.26 19.69
CA ARG A 52 11.43 -12.51 20.01
C ARG A 52 12.37 -12.39 18.81
N TRP A 53 12.51 -13.45 18.01
CA TRP A 53 13.30 -13.44 16.77
C TRP A 53 12.71 -12.50 15.70
N ILE A 54 11.39 -12.53 15.49
CA ILE A 54 10.72 -11.67 14.52
C ILE A 54 10.77 -10.19 14.96
N MET A 55 10.56 -9.90 16.25
CA MET A 55 10.74 -8.56 16.82
C MET A 55 12.19 -8.07 16.63
N PHE A 56 13.17 -8.94 16.87
CA PHE A 56 14.58 -8.64 16.61
C PHE A 56 14.80 -8.27 15.15
N LEU A 57 14.31 -9.06 14.20
CA LEU A 57 14.46 -8.79 12.77
C LEU A 57 13.79 -7.48 12.35
N SER A 58 12.57 -7.21 12.83
CA SER A 58 11.85 -5.96 12.55
C SER A 58 12.61 -4.75 13.10
N VAL A 59 13.03 -4.77 14.37
CA VAL A 59 13.78 -3.66 14.98
C VAL A 59 15.15 -3.47 14.34
N LEU A 60 15.84 -4.56 13.96
CA LEU A 60 17.10 -4.52 13.23
C LEU A 60 16.91 -3.85 11.86
N ALA A 61 15.91 -4.28 11.10
CA ALA A 61 15.58 -3.71 9.79
C ALA A 61 15.22 -2.22 9.90
N GLN A 62 14.39 -1.83 10.88
CA GLN A 62 14.07 -0.42 11.14
C GLN A 62 15.32 0.40 11.46
N LYS A 63 16.23 -0.12 12.30
CA LYS A 63 17.50 0.56 12.59
C LYS A 63 18.38 0.75 11.37
N LEU A 64 18.52 -0.30 10.56
CA LEU A 64 19.34 -0.23 9.34
C LEU A 64 18.75 0.78 8.36
N LEU A 65 17.42 0.80 8.17
CA LEU A 65 16.73 1.77 7.34
C LEU A 65 16.90 3.20 7.83
N LEU A 66 16.73 3.46 9.13
CA LEU A 66 16.91 4.79 9.72
C LEU A 66 18.37 5.27 9.61
N LEU A 67 19.34 4.37 9.76
CA LEU A 67 20.76 4.68 9.58
C LEU A 67 21.07 5.14 8.15
N VAL A 68 20.44 4.51 7.16
CA VAL A 68 20.64 4.82 5.74
C VAL A 68 19.55 5.75 5.17
N ALA A 69 18.68 6.33 5.98
CA ALA A 69 17.51 7.07 5.49
C ALA A 69 17.88 8.24 4.55
N LYS A 70 18.84 9.07 4.97
CA LYS A 70 19.34 10.19 4.14
C LYS A 70 20.03 9.72 2.86
N PRO A 71 21.02 8.81 2.89
CA PRO A 71 21.65 8.34 1.65
C PRO A 71 20.67 7.58 0.75
N LEU A 72 19.73 6.80 1.30
CA LEU A 72 18.70 6.11 0.53
C LEU A 72 17.80 7.09 -0.22
N SER A 73 17.32 8.13 0.48
CA SER A 73 16.51 9.19 -0.14
C SER A 73 17.30 9.94 -1.23
N GLY A 74 18.58 10.25 -0.99
CA GLY A 74 19.45 10.89 -1.98
C GLY A 74 19.69 10.03 -3.23
N ILE A 75 19.91 8.72 -3.05
CA ILE A 75 20.03 7.75 -4.15
C ILE A 75 18.72 7.67 -4.93
N GLY A 76 17.59 7.59 -4.22
CA GLY A 76 16.26 7.57 -4.83
C GLY A 76 16.02 8.79 -5.71
N TRP A 77 16.27 9.98 -5.17
CA TRP A 77 16.18 11.23 -5.93
C TRP A 77 17.07 11.23 -7.16
N ALA A 78 18.33 10.77 -7.05
CA ALA A 78 19.25 10.73 -8.18
C ALA A 78 18.80 9.75 -9.27
N ILE A 79 18.29 8.58 -8.88
CA ILE A 79 17.73 7.58 -9.80
C ILE A 79 16.51 8.16 -10.52
N GLU A 80 15.55 8.73 -9.79
CA GLU A 80 14.33 9.30 -10.37
C GLU A 80 14.65 10.49 -11.29
N PHE A 81 15.52 11.41 -10.86
CA PHE A 81 15.96 12.51 -11.69
C PHE A 81 16.61 11.99 -12.97
N TRP A 82 17.45 10.95 -12.89
CA TRP A 82 18.12 10.40 -14.06
C TRP A 82 17.15 9.71 -15.02
N LEU A 83 16.20 8.93 -14.51
CA LEU A 83 15.15 8.31 -15.31
C LEU A 83 14.30 9.36 -16.05
N ASN A 84 13.92 10.44 -15.36
CA ASN A 84 13.16 11.54 -15.95
C ASN A 84 13.99 12.38 -16.93
N LEU A 85 15.28 12.57 -16.67
CA LEU A 85 16.19 13.30 -17.57
C LEU A 85 16.35 12.54 -18.90
N LEU A 86 16.53 11.22 -18.82
CA LEU A 86 16.56 10.37 -20.01
C LEU A 86 15.22 10.38 -20.75
N SER A 87 14.10 10.32 -20.02
CA SER A 87 12.76 10.34 -20.62
C SER A 87 12.47 11.68 -21.32
N SER A 88 12.82 12.80 -20.70
CA SER A 88 12.61 14.16 -21.23
C SER A 88 13.47 14.45 -22.47
N ASN A 89 14.57 13.71 -22.64
CA ASN A 89 15.45 13.81 -23.81
C ASN A 89 15.32 12.57 -24.73
N GLN A 90 14.18 11.87 -24.68
CA GLN A 90 13.85 10.63 -25.40
C GLN A 90 14.66 9.40 -24.96
N ASN A 91 15.98 9.50 -24.93
CA ASN A 91 16.92 8.46 -24.49
C ASN A 91 18.33 9.07 -24.26
N LEU A 92 19.29 8.22 -23.91
CA LEU A 92 20.69 8.65 -23.68
C LEU A 92 21.31 9.34 -24.91
N GLY A 93 21.05 8.83 -26.12
CA GLY A 93 21.54 9.44 -27.36
C GLY A 93 20.94 10.82 -27.60
N GLY A 94 19.63 10.96 -27.40
CA GLY A 94 18.94 12.26 -27.49
C GLY A 94 19.45 13.26 -26.47
N LEU A 95 19.73 12.83 -25.24
CA LEU A 95 20.36 13.67 -24.22
C LEU A 95 21.75 14.14 -24.66
N LEU A 96 22.60 13.24 -25.15
CA LEU A 96 23.94 13.62 -25.62
C LEU A 96 23.87 14.65 -26.75
N VAL A 97 22.96 14.45 -27.72
CA VAL A 97 22.73 15.42 -28.81
C VAL A 97 22.26 16.78 -28.26
N ASN A 98 21.33 16.80 -27.30
CA ASN A 98 20.84 18.04 -26.70
C ASN A 98 21.92 18.74 -25.87
N CYS A 99 22.77 18.00 -25.17
CA CYS A 99 23.94 18.53 -24.47
C CYS A 99 24.93 19.17 -25.47
N LEU A 100 25.23 18.49 -26.58
CA LEU A 100 26.10 19.04 -27.65
C LEU A 100 25.51 20.31 -28.28
N ARG A 101 24.18 20.42 -28.32
CA ARG A 101 23.46 21.63 -28.79
C ARG A 101 23.30 22.70 -27.71
N GLY A 102 23.78 22.48 -26.48
CA GLY A 102 23.62 23.39 -25.35
C GLY A 102 22.18 23.56 -24.86
N LYS A 103 21.29 22.62 -25.18
CA LYS A 103 19.84 22.68 -24.88
C LYS A 103 19.31 21.37 -24.24
N PRO A 104 19.94 20.83 -23.17
CA PRO A 104 19.37 19.68 -22.47
C PRO A 104 18.01 20.04 -21.86
N VAL A 105 17.02 19.16 -22.01
CA VAL A 105 15.72 19.33 -21.34
C VAL A 105 15.87 18.81 -19.91
N ILE A 106 15.88 19.72 -18.93
CA ILE A 106 16.01 19.37 -17.52
C ILE A 106 14.60 19.09 -16.96
N PRO A 107 14.37 17.92 -16.34
CA PRO A 107 13.07 17.58 -15.79
C PRO A 107 12.80 18.39 -14.50
N HIS A 108 11.57 18.90 -14.36
CA HIS A 108 11.11 19.62 -13.16
C HIS A 108 10.18 18.72 -12.35
N LYS A 109 10.43 18.57 -11.04
CA LYS A 109 9.75 17.58 -10.18
C LYS A 109 8.23 17.82 -10.08
N GLU A 110 7.81 19.07 -10.16
CA GLU A 110 6.42 19.51 -10.07
C GLU A 110 5.70 19.50 -11.42
N SER A 111 6.38 19.06 -12.49
CA SER A 111 5.78 18.96 -13.83
C SER A 111 4.98 17.68 -14.01
N GLU A 112 3.94 17.75 -14.85
CA GLU A 112 3.17 16.59 -15.30
C GLU A 112 4.00 15.55 -16.05
N SER A 113 5.16 15.90 -16.61
CA SER A 113 6.02 14.93 -17.30
C SER A 113 7.00 14.21 -16.36
N PHE A 114 7.12 14.67 -15.11
CA PHE A 114 7.97 14.05 -14.11
C PHE A 114 7.20 12.94 -13.40
N ILE A 115 7.73 11.73 -13.47
CA ILE A 115 7.11 10.55 -12.85
C ILE A 115 8.05 9.89 -11.84
N SER A 116 7.46 9.32 -10.79
CA SER A 116 8.14 8.59 -9.72
C SER A 116 8.90 7.36 -10.24
N PHE A 117 9.67 6.72 -9.37
CA PHE A 117 10.24 5.41 -9.66
C PHE A 117 9.16 4.39 -10.06
N ILE A 118 8.00 4.42 -9.39
CA ILE A 118 6.87 3.53 -9.68
C ILE A 118 6.28 3.83 -11.07
N GLY A 119 6.08 5.10 -11.42
CA GLY A 119 5.66 5.51 -12.76
C GLY A 119 6.64 5.05 -13.84
N ASN A 120 7.95 5.06 -13.55
CA ASN A 120 8.96 4.54 -14.47
C ASN A 120 8.94 3.01 -14.65
N LEU A 121 8.39 2.24 -13.69
CA LEU A 121 8.14 0.81 -13.84
C LEU A 121 6.94 0.53 -14.77
N ASP A 122 5.96 1.43 -14.81
CA ASP A 122 4.79 1.32 -15.69
C ASP A 122 4.21 2.65 -16.18
N LYS A 123 4.75 3.15 -17.30
CA LYS A 123 4.38 4.42 -17.93
C LYS A 123 2.98 4.47 -18.58
N ARG A 124 2.16 3.43 -18.46
CA ARG A 124 0.80 3.41 -19.04
C ARG A 124 -0.13 4.33 -18.26
N VAL A 125 -0.82 5.24 -18.93
CA VAL A 125 -1.76 6.19 -18.29
C VAL A 125 -3.22 5.83 -18.57
N GLU A 126 -3.52 5.41 -19.80
CA GLU A 126 -4.88 5.15 -20.27
C GLU A 126 -5.57 4.00 -19.53
N LEU A 127 -6.86 4.16 -19.23
CA LEU A 127 -7.73 3.06 -18.79
C LEU A 127 -7.90 2.04 -19.93
N ASP A 128 -8.23 0.79 -19.59
CA ASP A 128 -8.49 -0.23 -20.62
C ASP A 128 -9.84 0.01 -21.29
N THR A 129 -9.83 0.43 -22.56
CA THR A 129 -11.06 0.72 -23.33
C THR A 129 -11.97 -0.49 -23.53
N ARG A 130 -11.49 -1.70 -23.22
CA ARG A 130 -12.29 -2.94 -23.26
C ARG A 130 -13.13 -3.13 -21.99
N ILE A 131 -12.82 -2.41 -20.91
CA ILE A 131 -13.54 -2.49 -19.64
C ILE A 131 -14.45 -1.27 -19.56
N SER A 132 -15.76 -1.52 -19.68
CA SER A 132 -16.73 -0.43 -19.77
C SER A 132 -17.31 -0.08 -18.40
N PRO A 133 -17.59 1.20 -18.14
CA PRO A 133 -18.32 1.62 -16.96
C PRO A 133 -19.67 0.88 -16.82
N GLY A 134 -19.92 0.33 -15.63
CA GLY A 134 -21.10 -0.50 -15.35
C GLY A 134 -20.81 -2.00 -15.36
N GLU A 135 -19.66 -2.43 -15.90
CA GLU A 135 -19.16 -3.80 -15.72
C GLU A 135 -18.65 -4.02 -14.29
N LYS A 136 -18.69 -5.27 -13.80
CA LYS A 136 -18.26 -5.62 -12.43
C LYS A 136 -16.76 -5.35 -12.22
N GLU A 137 -16.01 -5.45 -13.31
CA GLU A 137 -14.57 -5.30 -13.44
C GLU A 137 -14.12 -3.82 -13.42
N TYR A 138 -15.00 -2.88 -13.78
CA TYR A 138 -14.64 -1.49 -14.05
C TYR A 138 -13.95 -0.81 -12.87
N TYR A 139 -14.56 -0.89 -11.69
CA TYR A 139 -13.98 -0.28 -10.50
C TYR A 139 -12.72 -1.00 -10.04
N ALA A 140 -12.46 -2.25 -10.43
CA ALA A 140 -11.18 -2.89 -10.15
C ALA A 140 -10.05 -2.30 -11.02
N ASP A 141 -10.28 -2.09 -12.32
CA ASP A 141 -9.29 -1.45 -13.22
C ASP A 141 -9.06 0.02 -12.86
N LEU A 142 -10.14 0.80 -12.67
CA LEU A 142 -10.05 2.21 -12.27
C LEU A 142 -9.35 2.36 -10.92
N SER A 143 -9.70 1.51 -9.93
CA SER A 143 -9.05 1.53 -8.62
C SER A 143 -7.56 1.19 -8.69
N MET A 144 -7.18 0.23 -9.54
CA MET A 144 -5.76 -0.10 -9.73
C MET A 144 -5.00 1.04 -10.40
N MET A 145 -5.57 1.65 -11.44
CA MET A 145 -4.96 2.78 -12.13
C MET A 145 -4.85 4.01 -11.22
N ALA A 146 -5.87 4.28 -10.40
CA ALA A 146 -5.82 5.32 -9.36
C ALA A 146 -4.77 4.99 -8.29
N SER A 147 -4.74 3.76 -7.77
CA SER A 147 -3.71 3.32 -6.82
C SER A 147 -2.29 3.49 -7.36
N LYS A 148 -2.06 3.20 -8.64
CA LYS A 148 -0.77 3.44 -9.30
C LYS A 148 -0.47 4.94 -9.45
N ALA A 149 -1.45 5.73 -9.89
CA ALA A 149 -1.27 7.16 -10.10
C ALA A 149 -1.00 7.91 -8.78
N SER A 150 -1.48 7.39 -7.64
CA SER A 150 -1.29 8.01 -6.32
C SER A 150 0.18 8.23 -5.91
N TYR A 151 1.14 7.58 -6.58
CA TYR A 151 2.57 7.76 -6.38
C TYR A 151 3.14 9.01 -7.08
N GLU A 152 2.35 9.65 -7.95
CA GLU A 152 2.79 10.74 -8.80
C GLU A 152 2.43 12.12 -8.20
N ASN A 153 3.07 13.17 -8.72
CA ASN A 153 2.83 14.53 -8.26
C ASN A 153 1.45 15.08 -8.68
N GLU A 154 1.02 16.19 -8.06
CA GLU A 154 -0.29 16.79 -8.32
C GLU A 154 -0.51 17.19 -9.79
N ALA A 155 0.51 17.72 -10.49
CA ALA A 155 0.37 18.11 -11.89
C ALA A 155 0.10 16.90 -12.78
N TYR A 156 0.85 15.81 -12.59
CA TYR A 156 0.62 14.53 -13.28
C TYR A 156 -0.78 14.00 -12.99
N LEU A 157 -1.21 14.02 -11.73
CA LEU A 157 -2.52 13.53 -11.31
C LEU A 157 -3.65 14.33 -11.95
N ARG A 158 -3.55 15.67 -11.92
CA ARG A 158 -4.52 16.57 -12.52
C ARG A 158 -4.65 16.33 -14.02
N THR A 159 -3.52 16.24 -14.73
CA THR A 159 -3.50 15.97 -16.18
C THR A 159 -4.05 14.58 -16.50
N THR A 160 -3.65 13.56 -15.75
CA THR A 160 -4.15 12.18 -15.91
C THR A 160 -5.67 12.12 -15.74
N VAL A 161 -6.19 12.66 -14.64
CA VAL A 161 -7.63 12.58 -14.34
C VAL A 161 -8.45 13.40 -15.33
N THR A 162 -8.02 14.62 -15.65
CA THR A 162 -8.83 15.53 -16.48
C THR A 162 -8.69 15.28 -17.99
N GLN A 163 -7.47 15.04 -18.48
CA GLN A 163 -7.20 14.94 -19.92
C GLN A 163 -7.24 13.50 -20.43
N HIS A 164 -6.67 12.55 -19.68
CA HIS A 164 -6.60 11.15 -20.11
C HIS A 164 -7.87 10.38 -19.71
N TRP A 165 -8.32 10.53 -18.46
CA TRP A 165 -9.49 9.79 -17.97
C TRP A 165 -10.81 10.53 -18.16
N GLN A 166 -10.77 11.82 -18.50
CA GLN A 166 -11.96 12.66 -18.71
C GLN A 166 -12.89 12.67 -17.48
N MET A 167 -12.29 12.76 -16.29
CA MET A 167 -12.93 12.73 -14.98
C MET A 167 -12.68 14.04 -14.21
N GLU A 168 -13.43 14.27 -13.14
CA GLU A 168 -13.24 15.45 -12.29
C GLU A 168 -12.13 15.18 -11.26
N PHE A 169 -11.09 16.03 -11.27
CA PHE A 169 -10.04 16.00 -10.25
C PHE A 169 -10.49 16.76 -9.01
N LEU A 170 -10.62 16.08 -7.86
CA LEU A 170 -11.15 16.66 -6.62
C LEU A 170 -10.06 17.16 -5.67
N GLY A 171 -8.83 16.67 -5.80
CA GLY A 171 -7.68 17.19 -5.05
C GLY A 171 -6.61 16.14 -4.73
N PHE A 172 -5.43 16.64 -4.40
CA PHE A 172 -4.28 15.90 -3.89
C PHE A 172 -3.98 16.39 -2.46
N TYR A 173 -3.61 15.48 -1.57
CA TYR A 173 -3.53 15.76 -0.15
C TYR A 173 -2.29 15.12 0.50
N ASP A 174 -1.54 15.94 1.23
CA ASP A 174 -0.47 15.53 2.14
C ASP A 174 -0.96 15.59 3.59
N PHE A 175 -0.92 14.46 4.28
CA PHE A 175 -1.43 14.34 5.64
C PHE A 175 -0.32 14.22 6.67
N TRP A 176 -0.54 14.89 7.79
CA TRP A 176 0.34 14.92 8.95
C TRP A 176 0.30 13.61 9.73
N ASN A 177 1.47 13.14 10.15
CA ASN A 177 1.61 12.04 11.08
C ASN A 177 2.11 12.57 12.43
N GLY A 178 1.22 12.64 13.42
CA GLY A 178 1.54 13.15 14.75
C GLY A 178 2.61 12.35 15.48
N TYR A 179 2.84 11.08 15.11
CA TYR A 179 3.88 10.25 15.71
C TYR A 179 5.26 10.53 15.14
N LEU A 180 5.36 10.78 13.83
CA LEU A 180 6.63 11.06 13.14
C LEU A 180 6.94 12.56 13.04
N GLN A 181 5.98 13.43 13.38
CA GLN A 181 6.11 14.89 13.31
C GLN A 181 6.48 15.39 11.91
N LYS A 182 5.89 14.79 10.87
CA LYS A 182 6.02 15.18 9.45
C LYS A 182 4.84 14.65 8.63
N THR A 183 4.72 15.12 7.39
CA THR A 183 3.75 14.60 6.42
C THR A 183 4.28 13.31 5.80
N THR A 184 3.56 12.20 5.99
CA THR A 184 3.99 10.88 5.48
C THR A 184 2.92 10.15 4.69
N THR A 185 1.67 10.59 4.77
CA THR A 185 0.55 9.89 4.14
C THR A 185 -0.02 10.77 3.05
N GLN A 186 -0.19 10.21 1.86
CA GLN A 186 -0.73 10.90 0.71
C GLN A 186 -1.97 10.21 0.20
N ALA A 187 -2.91 10.99 -0.31
CA ALA A 187 -4.04 10.48 -1.08
C ALA A 187 -4.46 11.51 -2.12
N PHE A 188 -5.17 11.05 -3.14
CA PHE A 188 -5.88 11.94 -4.03
C PHE A 188 -7.30 11.43 -4.28
N MET A 189 -8.15 12.35 -4.72
CA MET A 189 -9.56 12.09 -4.97
C MET A 189 -9.92 12.50 -6.40
N LEU A 190 -10.72 11.68 -7.06
CA LEU A 190 -11.33 11.98 -8.35
C LEU A 190 -12.81 11.59 -8.32
N ARG A 191 -13.58 12.09 -9.29
CA ARG A 191 -14.97 11.68 -9.50
C ARG A 191 -15.17 11.22 -10.94
N ASP A 192 -15.65 9.98 -11.08
CA ASP A 192 -16.24 9.43 -12.30
C ASP A 192 -17.76 9.44 -12.14
N ARG A 193 -18.45 10.36 -12.84
CA ARG A 193 -19.90 10.54 -12.75
C ARG A 193 -20.38 10.68 -11.30
N ASP A 194 -21.16 9.72 -10.81
CA ASP A 194 -21.71 9.72 -9.45
C ASP A 194 -20.81 8.97 -8.45
N THR A 195 -19.60 8.56 -8.82
CA THR A 195 -18.70 7.81 -7.93
C THR A 195 -17.40 8.55 -7.69
N ILE A 196 -17.11 8.80 -6.41
CA ILE A 196 -15.85 9.36 -5.95
C ILE A 196 -14.85 8.21 -5.70
N VAL A 197 -13.63 8.33 -6.20
CA VAL A 197 -12.55 7.39 -5.89
C VAL A 197 -11.59 8.08 -4.94
N VAL A 198 -11.32 7.46 -3.79
CA VAL A 198 -10.26 7.87 -2.86
C VAL A 198 -9.11 6.88 -2.98
N ALA A 199 -7.96 7.33 -3.47
CA ALA A 199 -6.78 6.51 -3.64
C ALA A 199 -5.69 6.93 -2.65
N PHE A 200 -5.38 6.06 -1.70
CA PHE A 200 -4.26 6.23 -0.78
C PHE A 200 -2.97 5.73 -1.41
N ARG A 201 -1.90 6.53 -1.28
CA ARG A 201 -0.56 6.15 -1.74
C ARG A 201 0.03 5.07 -0.85
N GLY A 202 0.75 4.14 -1.49
CA GLY A 202 1.60 3.20 -0.79
C GLY A 202 3.01 3.72 -0.52
N THR A 203 3.92 2.79 -0.25
CA THR A 203 5.32 3.05 0.14
C THR A 203 6.18 3.43 -1.05
N GLU A 204 6.90 4.56 -0.95
CA GLU A 204 7.95 4.89 -1.92
C GLU A 204 9.21 4.03 -1.69
N PRO A 205 9.80 3.40 -2.73
CA PRO A 205 10.93 2.48 -2.57
C PRO A 205 12.14 3.07 -1.85
N PHE A 206 12.34 4.39 -1.92
CA PHE A 206 13.47 5.10 -1.32
C PHE A 206 13.09 5.93 -0.09
N ASN A 207 11.90 5.71 0.47
CA ASN A 207 11.42 6.39 1.67
C ASN A 207 11.51 5.45 2.89
N ALA A 208 12.52 5.68 3.72
CA ALA A 208 12.79 4.86 4.90
C ALA A 208 11.63 4.87 5.92
N ASP A 209 10.84 5.95 6.00
CA ASP A 209 9.73 6.06 6.95
C ASP A 209 8.53 5.21 6.54
N ASP A 210 8.23 5.18 5.23
CA ASP A 210 7.20 4.32 4.67
C ASP A 210 7.58 2.85 4.95
N TRP A 211 8.84 2.46 4.68
CA TRP A 211 9.34 1.12 4.97
C TRP A 211 9.32 0.80 6.46
N CYS A 212 9.74 1.72 7.33
CA CYS A 212 9.68 1.54 8.78
C CYS A 212 8.24 1.31 9.25
N SER A 213 7.27 2.00 8.66
CA SER A 213 5.85 1.83 8.97
C SER A 213 5.33 0.46 8.55
N ASP A 214 5.78 -0.09 7.42
CA ASP A 214 5.37 -1.41 6.92
C ASP A 214 5.95 -2.58 7.74
N ILE A 215 7.16 -2.41 8.28
CA ILE A 215 7.82 -3.44 9.10
C ILE A 215 7.58 -3.24 10.61
N ASP A 216 6.85 -2.20 11.01
CA ASP A 216 6.53 -1.89 12.41
C ASP A 216 5.55 -2.91 12.98
N LEU A 217 6.04 -3.90 13.72
CA LEU A 217 5.19 -4.92 14.33
C LEU A 217 4.38 -4.41 15.54
N SER A 218 4.40 -3.10 15.81
CA SER A 218 3.56 -2.49 16.84
C SER A 218 2.08 -2.70 16.56
N TRP A 219 1.28 -2.78 17.62
CA TRP A 219 -0.17 -2.87 17.53
C TRP A 219 -0.87 -2.16 18.68
N TYR A 220 -2.09 -1.71 18.42
CA TYR A 220 -3.05 -1.26 19.43
C TYR A 220 -4.28 -2.16 19.38
N GLU A 221 -4.79 -2.56 20.54
CA GLU A 221 -6.08 -3.23 20.66
C GLU A 221 -7.18 -2.21 20.91
N LEU A 222 -8.13 -2.16 19.99
CA LEU A 222 -9.36 -1.39 20.16
C LEU A 222 -10.44 -2.30 20.76
N ARG A 223 -11.12 -1.79 21.79
CA ARG A 223 -12.14 -2.54 22.52
C ARG A 223 -13.24 -2.98 21.56
N HIS A 224 -13.64 -4.25 21.64
CA HIS A 224 -14.63 -4.91 20.76
C HIS A 224 -14.27 -5.01 19.27
N ILE A 225 -13.18 -4.38 18.82
CA ILE A 225 -12.74 -4.39 17.42
C ILE A 225 -11.60 -5.39 17.21
N GLY A 226 -10.57 -5.38 18.06
CA GLY A 226 -9.40 -6.25 17.92
C GLY A 226 -8.08 -5.50 17.80
N LYS A 227 -7.00 -6.23 17.51
CA LYS A 227 -5.65 -5.67 17.40
C LYS A 227 -5.39 -5.22 15.97
N ILE A 228 -4.89 -4.00 15.84
CA ILE A 228 -4.64 -3.36 14.55
C ILE A 228 -3.19 -2.88 14.52
N HIS A 229 -2.59 -2.97 13.34
CA HIS A 229 -1.22 -2.56 13.08
C HIS A 229 -1.01 -1.08 13.41
N GLY A 230 -0.08 -0.80 14.33
CA GLY A 230 0.17 0.52 14.87
C GLY A 230 0.66 1.50 13.81
N GLY A 231 1.57 1.07 12.92
CA GLY A 231 2.02 1.89 11.78
C GLY A 231 0.86 2.42 10.93
N PHE A 232 -0.06 1.55 10.49
CA PHE A 232 -1.21 1.92 9.67
C PHE A 232 -2.19 2.83 10.41
N MET A 233 -2.44 2.60 11.71
CA MET A 233 -3.28 3.51 12.51
C MET A 233 -2.65 4.91 12.62
N LYS A 234 -1.35 4.99 12.91
CA LYS A 234 -0.61 6.27 13.01
C LYS A 234 -0.63 7.02 11.68
N ALA A 235 -0.41 6.32 10.56
CA ALA A 235 -0.45 6.88 9.21
C ALA A 235 -1.85 7.38 8.84
N LEU A 236 -2.91 6.65 9.22
CA LEU A 236 -4.28 7.06 8.93
C LEU A 236 -4.74 8.25 9.78
N GLY A 237 -4.15 8.47 10.96
CA GLY A 237 -4.47 9.64 11.80
C GLY A 237 -4.80 9.33 13.25
N LEU A 238 -4.33 8.19 13.79
CA LEU A 238 -4.38 7.94 15.23
C LEU A 238 -3.70 9.08 15.99
N GLN A 239 -4.31 9.52 17.08
CA GLN A 239 -3.80 10.60 17.91
C GLN A 239 -3.16 10.07 19.19
N ARG A 240 -2.06 10.72 19.60
CA ARG A 240 -1.22 10.25 20.72
C ARG A 240 -1.93 10.18 22.07
N ASN A 241 -2.87 11.05 22.35
CA ASN A 241 -3.47 11.13 23.69
C ASN A 241 -4.94 10.75 23.72
N GLU A 242 -5.64 10.89 22.60
CA GLU A 242 -7.09 10.67 22.52
C GLU A 242 -7.45 9.43 21.71
N GLY A 243 -6.46 8.78 21.08
CA GLY A 243 -6.69 7.67 20.17
C GLY A 243 -7.45 8.14 18.92
N TRP A 244 -8.73 7.77 18.84
CA TRP A 244 -9.63 8.13 17.76
C TRP A 244 -10.82 8.93 18.30
N PRO A 245 -10.63 10.21 18.67
CA PRO A 245 -11.75 11.07 19.02
C PRO A 245 -12.64 11.26 17.80
N LYS A 246 -13.95 11.46 18.00
CA LYS A 246 -14.88 11.63 16.88
C LYS A 246 -14.55 12.86 16.04
N GLU A 247 -14.15 13.96 16.68
CA GLU A 247 -13.58 15.13 16.01
C GLU A 247 -12.14 15.33 16.48
N SER A 248 -11.25 15.72 15.57
CA SER A 248 -9.84 15.88 15.91
C SER A 248 -9.56 17.26 16.48
N PRO A 249 -8.90 17.36 17.65
CA PRO A 249 -8.34 18.63 18.12
C PRO A 249 -7.04 19.01 17.39
N GLU A 250 -6.45 18.12 16.58
CA GLU A 250 -5.25 18.41 15.82
C GLU A 250 -5.53 19.46 14.74
N THR A 251 -4.69 20.49 14.70
CA THR A 251 -4.81 21.59 13.74
C THR A 251 -4.31 21.20 12.36
N LYS A 252 -3.42 20.21 12.30
CA LYS A 252 -2.82 19.71 11.06
C LYS A 252 -3.72 18.63 10.42
N PRO A 253 -3.75 18.55 9.08
CA PRO A 253 -4.64 17.65 8.37
C PRO A 253 -4.25 16.18 8.59
N LEU A 254 -5.07 15.44 9.33
CA LEU A 254 -4.94 13.99 9.52
C LEU A 254 -5.77 13.25 8.46
N ALA A 255 -5.24 12.16 7.89
CA ALA A 255 -5.82 11.51 6.71
C ALA A 255 -7.29 11.10 6.89
N TYR A 256 -7.61 10.40 7.99
CA TYR A 256 -8.98 9.97 8.29
C TYR A 256 -9.95 11.16 8.36
N TYR A 257 -9.60 12.17 9.16
CA TYR A 257 -10.50 13.27 9.49
C TYR A 257 -10.77 14.16 8.28
N GLU A 258 -9.72 14.48 7.52
CA GLU A 258 -9.85 15.32 6.32
C GLU A 258 -10.58 14.59 5.19
N VAL A 259 -10.23 13.33 4.90
CA VAL A 259 -10.93 12.55 3.88
C VAL A 259 -12.40 12.36 4.27
N ARG A 260 -12.70 12.06 5.55
CA ARG A 260 -14.09 11.96 6.04
C ARG A 260 -14.84 13.28 5.84
N LYS A 261 -14.24 14.41 6.20
CA LYS A 261 -14.83 15.75 6.03
C LYS A 261 -15.10 16.07 4.56
N LYS A 262 -14.14 15.77 3.67
CA LYS A 262 -14.31 15.95 2.22
C LYS A 262 -15.40 15.07 1.65
N LEU A 263 -15.44 13.79 2.02
CA LEU A 263 -16.51 12.87 1.60
C LEU A 263 -17.89 13.37 2.05
N LYS A 264 -18.05 13.80 3.32
CA LYS A 264 -19.32 14.41 3.79
C LYS A 264 -19.73 15.61 2.92
N SER A 265 -18.79 16.50 2.62
CA SER A 265 -19.04 17.68 1.79
C SER A 265 -19.39 17.33 0.34
N LEU A 266 -18.76 16.29 -0.24
CA LEU A 266 -18.92 15.93 -1.64
C LEU A 266 -20.15 15.04 -1.90
N LEU A 267 -20.54 14.23 -0.92
CA LEU A 267 -21.74 13.41 -0.97
C LEU A 267 -23.00 14.28 -0.74
N GLY A 268 -22.89 15.27 0.15
CA GLY A 268 -23.97 16.21 0.46
C GLY A 268 -25.28 15.49 0.78
N GLU A 269 -26.39 16.03 0.30
CA GLU A 269 -27.73 15.43 0.40
C GLU A 269 -28.09 14.54 -0.82
N ASN A 270 -27.20 14.41 -1.81
CA ASN A 270 -27.52 13.70 -3.05
C ASN A 270 -27.31 12.20 -2.88
N ASP A 271 -28.38 11.44 -2.62
CA ASP A 271 -28.34 9.99 -2.37
C ASP A 271 -27.74 9.09 -3.47
N LYS A 272 -27.52 9.63 -4.66
CA LYS A 272 -26.93 8.88 -5.78
C LYS A 272 -25.41 8.81 -5.73
N VAL A 273 -24.76 9.81 -5.12
CA VAL A 273 -23.28 9.88 -5.14
C VAL A 273 -22.73 8.80 -4.23
N LYS A 274 -21.85 7.94 -4.73
CA LYS A 274 -21.18 6.91 -3.95
C LYS A 274 -19.68 7.17 -3.92
N TYR A 275 -18.95 6.38 -3.14
CA TYR A 275 -17.50 6.39 -3.20
C TYR A 275 -16.91 4.99 -3.10
N VAL A 276 -15.71 4.86 -3.64
CA VAL A 276 -14.85 3.67 -3.51
C VAL A 276 -13.54 4.08 -2.85
N LEU A 277 -13.01 3.16 -2.06
CA LEU A 277 -11.70 3.31 -1.42
C LEU A 277 -10.71 2.37 -2.08
N THR A 278 -9.51 2.86 -2.36
CA THR A 278 -8.47 2.05 -2.96
C THR A 278 -7.07 2.43 -2.51
N GLY A 279 -6.15 1.50 -2.71
CA GLY A 279 -4.73 1.72 -2.54
C GLY A 279 -3.92 0.48 -2.86
N HIS A 280 -2.65 0.71 -3.19
CA HIS A 280 -1.64 -0.31 -3.38
C HIS A 280 -0.71 -0.36 -2.17
N SER A 281 -0.23 -1.56 -1.78
CA SER A 281 0.71 -1.73 -0.67
C SER A 281 0.15 -1.16 0.65
N LEU A 282 0.93 -0.35 1.38
CA LEU A 282 0.47 0.47 2.53
C LEU A 282 -0.85 1.20 2.27
N GLY A 283 -1.04 1.76 1.08
CA GLY A 283 -2.27 2.47 0.71
C GLY A 283 -3.50 1.56 0.75
N GLY A 284 -3.33 0.27 0.43
CA GLY A 284 -4.39 -0.73 0.57
C GLY A 284 -4.78 -0.94 2.04
N ALA A 285 -3.80 -0.96 2.95
CA ALA A 285 -4.06 -1.09 4.38
C ALA A 285 -4.85 0.11 4.93
N LEU A 286 -4.50 1.32 4.47
CA LEU A 286 -5.22 2.55 4.83
C LEU A 286 -6.65 2.53 4.26
N ALA A 287 -6.83 2.07 3.02
CA ALA A 287 -8.13 2.00 2.36
C ALA A 287 -9.14 1.11 3.10
N ILE A 288 -8.72 -0.05 3.64
CA ILE A 288 -9.61 -0.93 4.42
C ILE A 288 -9.69 -0.55 5.90
N LEU A 289 -8.68 0.13 6.46
CA LEU A 289 -8.75 0.64 7.83
C LEU A 289 -9.72 1.84 7.95
N PHE A 290 -9.82 2.66 6.91
CA PHE A 290 -10.73 3.82 6.88
C PHE A 290 -12.20 3.47 7.20
N PRO A 291 -12.86 2.49 6.57
CA PRO A 291 -14.23 2.10 6.91
C PRO A 291 -14.35 1.48 8.30
N ALA A 292 -13.30 0.85 8.84
CA ALA A 292 -13.29 0.39 10.22
C ALA A 292 -13.48 1.54 11.21
N ILE A 293 -12.76 2.65 10.99
CA ILE A 293 -12.86 3.85 11.84
C ILE A 293 -14.17 4.61 11.59
N LEU A 294 -14.70 4.63 10.36
CA LEU A 294 -16.06 5.13 10.10
C LEU A 294 -17.12 4.37 10.90
N ALA A 295 -17.06 3.03 10.88
CA ALA A 295 -17.98 2.19 11.62
C ALA A 295 -17.85 2.41 13.13
N MET A 296 -16.63 2.50 13.66
CA MET A 296 -16.37 2.82 15.06
C MET A 296 -16.93 4.19 15.48
N HIS A 297 -16.89 5.19 14.59
CA HIS A 297 -17.46 6.52 14.85
C HIS A 297 -18.97 6.64 14.60
N GLY A 298 -19.61 5.55 14.15
CA GLY A 298 -21.04 5.51 13.83
C GLY A 298 -21.42 6.36 12.60
N GLU A 299 -20.52 6.48 11.62
CA GLU A 299 -20.73 7.27 10.40
C GLU A 299 -21.61 6.53 9.38
N THR A 300 -22.85 6.21 9.75
CA THR A 300 -23.76 5.37 8.95
C THR A 300 -24.01 5.91 7.55
N GLY A 301 -24.24 7.22 7.42
CA GLY A 301 -24.49 7.86 6.12
C GLY A 301 -23.29 7.79 5.16
N LEU A 302 -22.05 7.75 5.66
CA LEU A 302 -20.89 7.49 4.81
C LEU A 302 -20.81 6.00 4.47
N MET A 303 -21.00 5.13 5.44
CA MET A 303 -20.94 3.68 5.25
C MET A 303 -21.96 3.16 4.23
N GLU A 304 -23.17 3.71 4.20
CA GLU A 304 -24.22 3.38 3.23
C GLU A 304 -23.86 3.78 1.78
N ARG A 305 -22.93 4.72 1.64
CA ARG A 305 -22.51 5.30 0.35
C ARG A 305 -21.16 4.77 -0.12
N LEU A 306 -20.54 3.88 0.66
CA LEU A 306 -19.34 3.14 0.30
C LEU A 306 -19.72 1.96 -0.63
N GLU A 307 -19.48 2.12 -1.92
CA GLU A 307 -19.77 1.10 -2.93
C GLU A 307 -18.79 -0.09 -2.84
N GLY A 308 -17.53 0.18 -2.49
CA GLY A 308 -16.56 -0.89 -2.27
C GLY A 308 -15.15 -0.43 -1.93
N VAL A 309 -14.35 -1.41 -1.51
CA VAL A 309 -12.94 -1.28 -1.17
C VAL A 309 -12.14 -2.23 -2.06
N TYR A 310 -11.19 -1.68 -2.83
CA TYR A 310 -10.38 -2.40 -3.81
C TYR A 310 -8.92 -2.23 -3.46
N THR A 311 -8.24 -3.28 -3.03
CA THR A 311 -6.86 -3.19 -2.53
C THR A 311 -5.92 -4.12 -3.29
N PHE A 312 -4.68 -3.67 -3.49
CA PHE A 312 -3.69 -4.35 -4.33
C PHE A 312 -2.40 -4.55 -3.56
N GLY A 313 -1.95 -5.80 -3.42
CA GLY A 313 -0.74 -6.08 -2.64
C GLY A 313 -0.84 -5.64 -1.18
N GLN A 314 -2.06 -5.66 -0.61
CA GLN A 314 -2.35 -5.18 0.73
C GLN A 314 -1.69 -6.09 1.80
N PRO A 315 -0.94 -5.54 2.78
CA PRO A 315 -0.46 -6.31 3.93
C PRO A 315 -1.61 -6.67 4.90
N ARG A 316 -1.33 -7.51 5.89
CA ARG A 316 -2.31 -7.84 6.94
C ARG A 316 -2.47 -6.65 7.89
N VAL A 317 -3.71 -6.23 8.11
CA VAL A 317 -4.02 -4.96 8.83
C VAL A 317 -4.30 -5.17 10.31
N GLY A 318 -4.91 -6.29 10.68
CA GLY A 318 -5.29 -6.58 12.07
C GLY A 318 -5.37 -8.07 12.34
N ASP A 319 -5.77 -8.42 13.56
CA ASP A 319 -5.91 -9.80 14.00
C ASP A 319 -7.24 -10.45 13.57
N ASP A 320 -7.43 -11.72 13.96
CA ASP A 320 -8.66 -12.49 13.69
C ASP A 320 -9.93 -11.78 14.18
N LYS A 321 -9.83 -11.08 15.32
CA LYS A 321 -10.95 -10.33 15.91
C LYS A 321 -11.27 -9.10 15.06
N PHE A 322 -10.25 -8.38 14.61
CA PHE A 322 -10.41 -7.29 13.63
C PHE A 322 -11.02 -7.78 12.32
N GLY A 323 -10.58 -8.93 11.83
CA GLY A 323 -11.14 -9.56 10.62
C GLY A 323 -12.63 -9.83 10.75
N LYS A 324 -13.05 -10.50 11.84
CA LYS A 324 -14.47 -10.76 12.12
C LYS A 324 -15.31 -9.49 12.30
N TYR A 325 -14.75 -8.49 12.98
CA TYR A 325 -15.40 -7.18 13.11
C TYR A 325 -15.65 -6.56 11.72
N MET A 326 -14.64 -6.55 10.85
CA MET A 326 -14.76 -6.00 9.51
C MET A 326 -15.68 -6.80 8.61
N GLU A 327 -15.66 -8.13 8.67
CA GLU A 327 -16.61 -8.98 7.95
C GLU A 327 -18.05 -8.64 8.33
N GLY A 328 -18.34 -8.50 9.63
CA GLY A 328 -19.65 -8.04 10.10
C GLY A 328 -20.04 -6.66 9.55
N VAL A 329 -19.14 -5.68 9.63
CA VAL A 329 -19.36 -4.32 9.10
C VAL A 329 -19.66 -4.33 7.59
N LEU A 330 -18.90 -5.11 6.83
CA LEU A 330 -19.03 -5.19 5.37
C LEU A 330 -20.30 -5.93 4.96
N GLU A 331 -20.63 -7.05 5.62
CA GLU A 331 -21.82 -7.85 5.35
C GLU A 331 -23.12 -7.10 5.69
N GLU A 332 -23.18 -6.46 6.86
CA GLU A 332 -24.36 -5.72 7.34
C GLU A 332 -24.75 -4.58 6.38
N ARG A 333 -23.78 -4.00 5.68
CA ARG A 333 -23.95 -2.89 4.73
C ARG A 333 -23.82 -3.29 3.27
N LYS A 334 -23.60 -4.58 2.98
CA LYS A 334 -23.37 -5.12 1.61
C LYS A 334 -22.23 -4.42 0.85
N ILE A 335 -21.20 -3.99 1.57
CA ILE A 335 -20.03 -3.32 1.00
C ILE A 335 -19.14 -4.36 0.33
N LYS A 336 -18.77 -4.12 -0.92
CA LYS A 336 -17.85 -5.00 -1.65
C LYS A 336 -16.43 -4.79 -1.14
N TYR A 337 -15.72 -5.87 -0.84
CA TYR A 337 -14.30 -5.82 -0.53
C TYR A 337 -13.55 -6.86 -1.37
N PHE A 338 -12.63 -6.38 -2.19
CA PHE A 338 -11.79 -7.20 -3.04
C PHE A 338 -10.32 -6.94 -2.76
N ARG A 339 -9.63 -7.98 -2.29
CA ARG A 339 -8.19 -7.98 -2.09
C ARG A 339 -7.52 -8.69 -3.27
N PHE A 340 -6.77 -7.95 -4.07
CA PHE A 340 -6.05 -8.49 -5.22
C PHE A 340 -4.61 -8.81 -4.85
N VAL A 341 -4.15 -10.02 -5.18
CA VAL A 341 -2.78 -10.48 -4.92
C VAL A 341 -2.19 -11.10 -6.17
N TYR A 342 -1.01 -10.64 -6.58
CA TYR A 342 -0.32 -11.16 -7.74
C TYR A 342 0.86 -12.07 -7.34
N GLY A 343 0.88 -13.28 -7.90
CA GLY A 343 1.94 -14.27 -7.77
C GLY A 343 2.40 -14.49 -6.33
N TYR A 344 3.71 -14.33 -6.14
CA TYR A 344 4.39 -14.44 -4.85
C TYR A 344 4.72 -13.08 -4.23
N ASP A 345 3.93 -12.03 -4.51
CA ASP A 345 4.10 -10.71 -3.88
C ASP A 345 4.37 -10.82 -2.38
N ILE A 346 5.50 -10.30 -1.94
CA ILE A 346 5.93 -10.42 -0.55
C ILE A 346 5.03 -9.67 0.44
N VAL A 347 4.38 -8.58 0.03
CA VAL A 347 3.72 -7.64 0.96
C VAL A 347 2.44 -8.21 1.58
N PRO A 348 1.52 -8.87 0.84
CA PRO A 348 0.38 -9.55 1.45
C PRO A 348 0.76 -10.63 2.48
N ARG A 349 2.00 -11.12 2.43
CA ARG A 349 2.48 -12.16 3.34
C ARG A 349 3.07 -11.58 4.62
N LEU A 350 2.97 -10.26 4.82
CA LEU A 350 3.44 -9.53 5.99
C LEU A 350 2.30 -8.72 6.65
N PRO A 351 2.34 -8.53 7.99
CA PRO A 351 3.12 -9.31 8.96
C PRO A 351 2.79 -10.81 8.91
N TYR A 352 3.65 -11.67 9.47
CA TYR A 352 3.49 -13.13 9.40
C TYR A 352 2.20 -13.62 10.06
N ASP A 353 1.51 -14.58 9.43
CA ASP A 353 0.40 -15.33 10.02
C ASP A 353 0.91 -16.65 10.61
N ASN A 354 1.31 -16.64 11.88
CA ASN A 354 1.71 -17.84 12.61
C ASN A 354 1.14 -17.81 14.04
N ARG A 355 1.22 -18.91 14.80
CA ARG A 355 0.76 -18.92 16.21
C ARG A 355 1.43 -17.84 17.07
N ALA A 356 2.57 -17.34 16.60
CA ALA A 356 3.35 -16.27 17.19
C ALA A 356 2.93 -14.84 16.77
N PHE A 357 2.20 -14.61 15.68
CA PHE A 357 1.73 -13.30 15.27
C PHE A 357 0.28 -13.39 14.80
N MET A 358 -0.55 -12.53 15.36
CA MET A 358 -2.01 -12.69 15.27
C MET A 358 -2.62 -12.03 14.03
N PHE A 359 -1.82 -11.38 13.19
CA PHE A 359 -2.32 -10.68 12.01
C PHE A 359 -2.82 -11.67 10.97
N LYS A 360 -4.03 -11.42 10.47
CA LYS A 360 -4.71 -12.26 9.49
C LYS A 360 -5.32 -11.40 8.39
N HIS A 361 -5.42 -11.97 7.20
CA HIS A 361 -6.35 -11.43 6.22
C HIS A 361 -7.78 -11.85 6.58
N PHE A 362 -8.72 -11.11 6.03
CA PHE A 362 -10.16 -11.38 6.07
C PHE A 362 -10.75 -11.00 4.71
N GLY A 363 -11.98 -11.45 4.45
CA GLY A 363 -12.62 -11.27 3.15
C GLY A 363 -11.97 -12.10 2.03
N LYS A 364 -12.50 -11.96 0.81
CA LYS A 364 -12.11 -12.78 -0.35
C LYS A 364 -10.81 -12.28 -0.99
N CYS A 365 -9.88 -13.20 -1.27
CA CYS A 365 -8.66 -12.92 -2.02
C CYS A 365 -8.82 -13.29 -3.49
N CYS A 366 -8.63 -12.32 -4.39
CA CYS A 366 -8.51 -12.54 -5.82
C CYS A 366 -7.02 -12.74 -6.16
N HIS A 367 -6.57 -13.98 -6.17
CA HIS A 367 -5.18 -14.35 -6.45
C HIS A 367 -4.95 -14.58 -7.94
N PHE A 368 -3.89 -13.99 -8.48
CA PHE A 368 -3.49 -14.15 -9.88
C PHE A 368 -2.14 -14.84 -9.95
N ASN A 369 -2.01 -15.88 -10.78
CA ASN A 369 -0.72 -16.51 -11.03
C ASN A 369 0.12 -15.71 -12.04
N ARG A 370 1.34 -16.18 -12.37
CA ARG A 370 2.21 -15.53 -13.36
C ARG A 370 1.63 -15.46 -14.78
N LYS A 371 0.56 -16.18 -15.10
CA LYS A 371 -0.13 -16.07 -16.39
C LYS A 371 -1.30 -15.09 -16.34
N TYR A 372 -1.46 -14.38 -15.22
CA TYR A 372 -2.61 -13.53 -14.91
C TYR A 372 -3.94 -14.30 -14.90
N GLU A 373 -3.91 -15.60 -14.62
CA GLU A 373 -5.11 -16.39 -14.38
C GLU A 373 -5.55 -16.20 -12.94
N GLY A 374 -6.75 -15.66 -12.76
CA GLY A 374 -7.32 -15.33 -11.45
C GLY A 374 -8.07 -16.50 -10.82
N LYS A 375 -8.00 -16.62 -9.49
CA LYS A 375 -8.85 -17.48 -8.66
C LYS A 375 -9.27 -16.74 -7.40
N ILE A 376 -10.50 -16.98 -6.94
CA ILE A 376 -10.94 -16.50 -5.63
C ILE A 376 -10.57 -17.58 -4.60
N VAL A 377 -9.80 -17.19 -3.59
CA VAL A 377 -9.32 -18.04 -2.51
C VAL A 377 -9.56 -17.35 -1.17
N GLU A 378 -9.60 -18.12 -0.08
CA GLU A 378 -9.68 -17.55 1.28
C GLU A 378 -8.37 -16.82 1.64
N GLU A 379 -7.23 -17.44 1.32
CA GLU A 379 -5.88 -16.93 1.59
C GLU A 379 -4.98 -17.20 0.39
N GLU A 380 -4.04 -16.32 0.10
CA GLU A 380 -3.07 -16.49 -0.98
C GLU A 380 -2.18 -17.75 -0.76
N PRO A 381 -1.77 -18.43 -1.84
CA PRO A 381 -0.80 -19.53 -1.74
C PRO A 381 0.49 -19.07 -1.06
N ASN A 382 1.10 -19.94 -0.25
CA ASN A 382 2.28 -19.58 0.55
C ASN A 382 2.05 -18.35 1.43
N LYS A 383 1.09 -18.42 2.36
CA LYS A 383 0.68 -17.31 3.23
C LYS A 383 1.82 -16.64 4.01
N ASN A 384 2.91 -17.36 4.26
CA ASN A 384 4.12 -16.82 4.90
C ASN A 384 5.30 -16.97 3.94
N TYR A 385 5.93 -15.86 3.56
CA TYR A 385 6.97 -15.82 2.54
C TYR A 385 8.13 -16.81 2.80
N LEU A 386 8.64 -16.88 4.03
CA LEU A 386 9.72 -17.78 4.44
C LEU A 386 9.25 -19.23 4.71
N SER A 387 8.59 -19.87 3.74
CA SER A 387 8.27 -21.31 3.78
C SER A 387 9.32 -22.12 3.01
N PRO A 388 10.09 -23.02 3.65
CA PRO A 388 11.10 -23.84 2.97
C PRO A 388 10.56 -24.63 1.77
N LEU A 389 9.31 -25.10 1.87
CA LEU A 389 8.63 -25.86 0.81
C LEU A 389 8.34 -25.04 -0.45
N HIS A 390 8.28 -23.71 -0.34
CA HIS A 390 7.91 -22.83 -1.43
C HIS A 390 9.09 -22.10 -2.06
N VAL A 391 10.31 -22.24 -1.51
CA VAL A 391 11.52 -21.57 -2.05
C VAL A 391 11.78 -21.97 -3.50
N ILE A 392 11.72 -23.27 -3.82
CA ILE A 392 11.95 -23.77 -5.18
C ILE A 392 10.87 -23.26 -6.15
N PRO A 393 9.56 -23.44 -5.89
CA PRO A 393 8.50 -22.86 -6.73
C PRO A 393 8.62 -21.35 -6.95
N MET A 394 8.91 -20.59 -5.89
CA MET A 394 9.09 -19.14 -5.98
C MET A 394 10.27 -18.76 -6.89
N MET A 395 11.39 -19.47 -6.77
CA MET A 395 12.56 -19.24 -7.60
C MET A 395 12.30 -19.59 -9.07
N MET A 396 11.60 -20.71 -9.32
CA MET A 396 11.17 -21.07 -10.67
C MET A 396 10.26 -19.99 -11.28
N ASP A 397 9.30 -19.50 -10.50
CA ASP A 397 8.43 -18.41 -10.94
C ASP A 397 9.22 -17.14 -11.26
N ALA A 398 10.19 -16.74 -10.42
CA ALA A 398 11.04 -15.58 -10.68
C ALA A 398 11.81 -15.71 -12.02
N TRP A 399 12.37 -16.89 -12.32
CA TRP A 399 13.00 -17.18 -13.62
C TRP A 399 12.01 -17.09 -14.79
N HIS A 400 10.80 -17.64 -14.62
CA HIS A 400 9.77 -17.57 -15.64
C HIS A 400 9.25 -16.15 -15.87
N GLU A 401 9.14 -15.33 -14.82
CA GLU A 401 8.80 -13.92 -14.93
C GLU A 401 9.88 -13.12 -15.66
N LEU A 402 11.16 -13.36 -15.33
CA LEU A 402 12.27 -12.76 -16.05
C LEU A 402 12.22 -13.14 -17.54
N LYS A 403 11.98 -14.41 -17.89
CA LYS A 403 11.80 -14.83 -19.28
C LYS A 403 10.61 -14.14 -19.94
N ARG A 404 9.45 -14.11 -19.26
CA ARG A 404 8.21 -13.48 -19.75
C ARG A 404 8.39 -11.99 -20.03
N SER A 405 9.22 -11.27 -19.26
CA SER A 405 9.51 -9.85 -19.47
C SER A 405 10.05 -9.49 -20.86
N PHE A 406 10.63 -10.47 -21.56
CA PHE A 406 11.10 -10.33 -22.93
C PHE A 406 10.06 -10.74 -23.97
N THR A 407 9.12 -11.64 -23.66
CA THR A 407 8.19 -12.23 -24.64
C THR A 407 6.76 -11.71 -24.57
N ILE A 408 6.30 -11.22 -23.42
CA ILE A 408 4.88 -10.88 -23.18
C ILE A 408 4.27 -9.92 -24.22
N HIS A 409 5.05 -8.98 -24.74
CA HIS A 409 4.58 -8.03 -25.75
C HIS A 409 4.27 -8.67 -27.10
N ARG A 410 4.91 -9.81 -27.41
CA ARG A 410 4.64 -10.59 -28.62
C ARG A 410 3.41 -11.46 -28.45
N GLU A 411 3.16 -11.91 -27.22
CA GLU A 411 2.04 -12.80 -26.89
C GLU A 411 0.72 -12.03 -26.75
N ILE A 412 0.74 -10.86 -26.12
CA ILE A 412 -0.47 -10.12 -25.74
C ILE A 412 -0.62 -8.81 -26.52
N GLY A 413 0.49 -8.14 -26.82
CA GLY A 413 0.50 -6.90 -27.59
C GLY A 413 1.54 -5.88 -27.12
N PRO A 414 1.84 -4.86 -27.96
CA PRO A 414 2.95 -3.93 -27.75
C PRO A 414 2.85 -3.15 -26.42
N GLY A 415 1.63 -2.85 -25.95
CA GLY A 415 1.40 -2.15 -24.67
C GLY A 415 1.90 -2.91 -23.44
N TYR A 416 2.15 -4.21 -23.54
CA TYR A 416 2.67 -5.05 -22.43
C TYR A 416 4.20 -5.16 -22.42
N LYS A 417 4.91 -4.48 -23.32
CA LYS A 417 6.38 -4.47 -23.35
C LYS A 417 6.96 -3.88 -22.07
N GLU A 418 7.75 -4.68 -21.36
CA GLU A 418 8.43 -4.24 -20.14
C GLU A 418 9.69 -3.45 -20.46
N GLY A 419 9.88 -2.34 -19.74
CA GLY A 419 11.06 -1.51 -19.83
C GLY A 419 12.29 -2.15 -19.16
N LEU A 420 13.47 -1.56 -19.41
CA LEU A 420 14.73 -2.03 -18.82
C LEU A 420 14.71 -1.99 -17.29
N LEU A 421 14.07 -0.98 -16.70
CA LEU A 421 13.99 -0.83 -15.25
C LEU A 421 13.26 -2.02 -14.59
N LEU A 422 12.08 -2.39 -15.10
CA LEU A 422 11.34 -3.54 -14.55
C LEU A 422 12.10 -4.85 -14.78
N ARG A 423 12.78 -5.02 -15.92
CA ARG A 423 13.62 -6.22 -16.16
C ARG A 423 14.77 -6.33 -15.17
N PHE A 424 15.44 -5.22 -14.88
CA PHE A 424 16.46 -5.17 -13.83
C PHE A 424 15.86 -5.57 -12.47
N PHE A 425 14.67 -5.06 -12.14
CA PHE A 425 13.97 -5.45 -10.92
C PHE A 425 13.63 -6.96 -10.90
N ARG A 426 13.23 -7.54 -12.04
CA ARG A 426 13.05 -9.00 -12.16
C ARG A 426 14.33 -9.80 -11.95
N VAL A 427 15.50 -9.27 -12.30
CA VAL A 427 16.80 -9.88 -11.95
C VAL A 427 17.03 -9.86 -10.44
N ILE A 428 16.70 -8.76 -9.75
CA ILE A 428 16.70 -8.72 -8.28
C ILE A 428 15.77 -9.78 -7.69
N GLY A 429 14.64 -10.05 -8.36
CA GLY A 429 13.71 -11.14 -8.02
C GLY A 429 14.34 -12.54 -8.00
N LEU A 430 15.48 -12.76 -8.65
CA LEU A 430 16.22 -14.02 -8.56
C LEU A 430 17.00 -14.15 -7.24
N LEU A 431 17.23 -13.04 -6.52
CA LEU A 431 17.81 -13.04 -5.18
C LEU A 431 16.71 -13.09 -4.12
N ILE A 432 15.65 -12.29 -4.31
CA ILE A 432 14.50 -12.22 -3.41
C ILE A 432 13.22 -12.35 -4.25
N PRO A 433 12.74 -13.58 -4.46
CA PRO A 433 11.49 -13.82 -5.19
C PRO A 433 10.32 -13.00 -4.64
N GLY A 434 9.37 -12.63 -5.49
CA GLY A 434 8.16 -11.93 -5.05
C GLY A 434 8.30 -10.41 -4.86
N ILE A 435 9.50 -9.85 -4.70
CA ILE A 435 9.67 -8.38 -4.72
C ILE A 435 9.17 -7.76 -6.02
N PRO A 436 9.51 -8.27 -7.22
CA PRO A 436 9.02 -7.68 -8.47
C PRO A 436 7.53 -7.85 -8.67
N ALA A 437 6.93 -8.89 -8.10
CA ALA A 437 5.50 -9.16 -8.14
C ALA A 437 4.69 -8.09 -7.37
N HIS A 438 5.32 -7.34 -6.47
CA HIS A 438 4.71 -6.19 -5.81
C HIS A 438 4.64 -4.93 -6.70
N SER A 439 5.10 -5.00 -7.95
CA SER A 439 5.01 -3.86 -8.87
C SER A 439 3.55 -3.58 -9.28
N PRO A 440 3.08 -2.31 -9.21
CA PRO A 440 1.78 -1.94 -9.75
C PRO A 440 1.55 -2.37 -11.20
N ARG A 441 2.61 -2.53 -12.00
CA ARG A 441 2.54 -3.05 -13.37
C ARG A 441 1.84 -4.39 -13.45
N ASP A 442 2.22 -5.33 -12.58
CA ASP A 442 1.70 -6.69 -12.62
C ASP A 442 0.25 -6.75 -12.12
N TYR A 443 -0.12 -5.86 -11.19
CA TYR A 443 -1.52 -5.66 -10.80
C TYR A 443 -2.37 -5.04 -11.93
N VAL A 444 -1.87 -4.04 -12.65
CA VAL A 444 -2.55 -3.51 -13.86
C VAL A 444 -2.75 -4.62 -14.89
N ASN A 445 -1.74 -5.47 -15.09
CA ASN A 445 -1.87 -6.61 -15.99
C ASN A 445 -2.92 -7.63 -15.50
N ALA A 446 -2.97 -7.91 -14.20
CA ALA A 446 -3.99 -8.77 -13.59
C ALA A 446 -5.41 -8.22 -13.82
N MET A 447 -5.60 -6.90 -13.68
CA MET A 447 -6.90 -6.25 -13.91
C MET A 447 -7.33 -6.39 -15.37
N ARG A 448 -6.42 -6.12 -16.31
CA ARG A 448 -6.74 -6.13 -17.74
C ARG A 448 -6.88 -7.53 -18.35
N LEU A 449 -6.12 -8.51 -17.86
CA LEU A 449 -6.02 -9.83 -18.47
C LEU A 449 -6.77 -10.92 -17.72
N GLY A 450 -6.90 -10.77 -16.40
CA GLY A 450 -7.40 -11.80 -15.52
C GLY A 450 -8.80 -11.52 -14.98
N VAL A 451 -9.06 -10.29 -14.52
CA VAL A 451 -10.32 -9.95 -13.83
C VAL A 451 -11.58 -10.17 -14.71
N PRO A 452 -11.59 -9.82 -16.01
CA PRO A 452 -12.73 -10.14 -16.88
C PRO A 452 -13.04 -11.64 -16.97
N LYS A 453 -12.06 -12.51 -16.77
CA LYS A 453 -12.28 -13.96 -16.72
C LYS A 453 -12.78 -14.40 -15.35
N LEU A 454 -12.24 -13.80 -14.30
CA LEU A 454 -12.57 -14.13 -12.90
C LEU A 454 -14.06 -13.91 -12.59
N PHE A 455 -14.63 -12.78 -13.04
CA PHE A 455 -16.03 -12.44 -12.76
C PHE A 455 -17.04 -13.00 -13.76
N ARG A 456 -16.61 -13.44 -14.96
CA ARG A 456 -17.48 -14.19 -15.90
C ARG A 456 -17.84 -15.59 -15.40
N HIS A 457 -16.95 -16.27 -14.68
CA HIS A 457 -17.20 -17.61 -14.11
C HIS A 457 -18.11 -17.61 -12.87
N GLN A 458 -18.73 -16.47 -12.54
CA GLN A 458 -19.75 -16.33 -11.47
C GLN A 458 -21.16 -16.06 -12.03
N GLN A 459 -21.36 -16.20 -13.34
CA GLN A 459 -22.68 -16.38 -13.96
C GLN A 459 -23.00 -17.87 -14.00
#